data_AF-A0A497EUS3-F1
#
_entry.id   AF-A0A497EUS3-F1
#
_cell.length_a   1.000
_cell.length_b   1.000
_cell.length_c   1.000
_cell.angle_alpha   90.00
_cell.angle_beta   90.00
_cell.angle_gamma   90.00
#
_symmetry.space_group_name_H-M   'P 1'
#
loop_
_entity.id
_entity.type
_entity.pdbx_description
1 polymer ?
#
loop_
_entity_poly.entity_id
_entity_poly.type
_entity_poly.pdbx_seq_one_letter_code
_entity_poly.pdbx_strand_id
1 'polypeptide(L)'
;AERAREAIKGVPEETRAANPDGTTRYSRPMPGAARMYPETDVRPIPISEEYIEELKKKLPESIEVKIEKFIKNYGLSRKLAEEIIDSPKLELFERIVNEVNVQPKLIASTLEYTLRSLMHEGVNVSEIKDEHFIELFKLIEKGRLAKEAIPEVLKWIANNPNKTIANAIKALGIELMSIEEIEALVEEKIKKNLEVVRSRGLKAMGIIMGEVMKIVRGKADGKIVSEIVRRKIQEIIKSNQKLP
;
A
#
# COMPACT_ATOMS: atom_id res chain seq x y z
N ALA A 1 -21.28 -24.56 49.90
CA ALA A 1 -22.02 -23.92 51.00
C ALA A 1 -21.55 -22.49 51.28
N GLU A 2 -20.24 -22.24 51.37
CA GLU A 2 -19.66 -20.92 51.63
C GLU A 2 -19.99 -19.88 50.54
N ARG A 3 -19.81 -20.23 49.27
CA ARG A 3 -20.16 -19.35 48.14
C ARG A 3 -21.62 -18.91 48.09
N ALA A 4 -22.53 -19.81 48.48
CA ALA A 4 -23.95 -19.50 48.56
C ALA A 4 -24.26 -18.50 49.69
N ARG A 5 -23.48 -18.52 50.79
CA ARG A 5 -23.61 -17.55 51.89
C ARG A 5 -23.07 -16.17 51.51
N GLU A 6 -21.98 -16.12 50.75
CA GLU A 6 -21.43 -14.85 50.23
C GLU A 6 -22.40 -14.20 49.25
N ALA A 7 -23.00 -14.99 48.36
CA ALA A 7 -23.95 -14.51 47.36
C ALA A 7 -25.20 -13.83 47.98
N ILE A 8 -25.61 -14.22 49.19
CA ILE A 8 -26.71 -13.56 49.91
C ILE A 8 -26.33 -12.13 50.32
N LYS A 9 -25.05 -11.86 50.57
CA LYS A 9 -24.54 -10.53 50.93
C LYS A 9 -24.27 -9.64 49.72
N GLY A 10 -23.88 -10.23 48.59
CA GLY A 10 -23.61 -9.50 47.35
C GLY A 10 -22.59 -10.20 46.45
N VAL A 11 -22.01 -9.46 45.52
CA VAL A 11 -20.92 -9.95 44.66
C VAL A 11 -19.62 -9.91 45.46
N PRO A 12 -18.94 -11.04 45.70
CA PRO A 12 -17.70 -11.07 46.47
C PRO A 12 -16.51 -10.56 45.66
N GLU A 13 -15.55 -9.94 46.36
CA GLU A 13 -14.28 -9.50 45.79
C GLU A 13 -13.36 -10.70 45.50
N GLU A 14 -12.99 -10.87 44.23
CA GLU A 14 -12.22 -12.03 43.80
C GLU A 14 -11.39 -11.75 42.55
N THR A 15 -10.29 -12.50 42.41
CA THR A 15 -9.55 -12.52 41.15
C THR A 15 -10.14 -13.61 40.25
N ARG A 16 -10.54 -13.22 39.03
CA ARG A 16 -11.10 -14.12 38.02
C ARG A 16 -10.18 -14.18 36.80
N ALA A 17 -10.13 -15.34 36.16
CA ALA A 17 -9.45 -15.53 34.88
C ALA A 17 -10.46 -15.48 33.72
N ALA A 18 -10.08 -14.85 32.62
CA ALA A 18 -10.88 -14.84 31.39
C ALA A 18 -10.89 -16.22 30.72
N ASN A 19 -12.04 -16.61 30.19
CA ASN A 19 -12.21 -17.78 29.34
C ASN A 19 -12.35 -17.34 27.86
N PRO A 20 -12.02 -18.21 26.89
CA PRO A 20 -12.15 -17.88 25.46
C PRO A 20 -13.58 -17.59 24.99
N ASP A 21 -14.59 -18.09 25.71
CA ASP A 21 -16.01 -17.90 25.42
C ASP A 21 -16.55 -16.55 25.94
N GLY A 22 -15.68 -15.67 26.44
CA GLY A 22 -16.05 -14.38 27.02
C GLY A 22 -16.57 -14.47 28.46
N THR A 23 -16.70 -15.67 29.03
CA THR A 23 -17.00 -15.84 30.45
C THR A 23 -15.73 -15.70 31.29
N THR A 24 -15.89 -15.77 32.61
CA THR A 24 -14.77 -15.75 33.54
C THR A 24 -14.91 -16.90 34.52
N ARG A 25 -13.79 -17.43 35.00
CA ARG A 25 -13.77 -18.43 36.08
C ARG A 25 -13.08 -17.87 37.31
N TYR A 26 -13.56 -18.27 38.48
CA TYR A 26 -12.88 -17.96 39.74
C TYR A 26 -11.45 -18.50 39.70
N SER A 27 -10.48 -17.68 40.12
CA SER A 27 -9.07 -18.09 40.21
C SER A 27 -8.62 -18.16 41.67
N ARG A 28 -8.73 -17.04 42.41
CA ARG A 28 -8.32 -16.95 43.81
C ARG A 28 -9.05 -15.80 44.51
N PRO A 29 -9.04 -15.75 45.86
CA PRO A 29 -9.55 -14.59 46.58
C PRO A 29 -8.74 -13.35 46.18
N MET A 30 -9.37 -12.18 46.23
CA MET A 30 -8.65 -10.93 46.00
C MET A 30 -7.52 -10.79 47.04
N PRO A 31 -6.25 -10.61 46.61
CA PRO A 31 -5.17 -10.39 47.55
C PRO A 31 -5.45 -9.14 48.40
N GLY A 32 -5.17 -9.22 49.70
CA GLY A 32 -5.25 -8.05 50.58
C GLY A 32 -4.20 -6.99 50.24
N ALA A 33 -4.28 -5.83 50.89
CA ALA A 33 -3.34 -4.74 50.69
C ALA A 33 -1.90 -5.19 50.95
N ALA A 34 -1.01 -4.97 49.98
CA ALA A 34 0.42 -5.19 50.16
C ALA A 34 0.98 -4.21 51.19
N ARG A 35 1.80 -4.71 52.12
CA ARG A 35 2.57 -3.85 53.02
C ARG A 35 3.73 -3.24 52.24
N MET A 36 3.63 -1.96 51.91
CA MET A 36 4.68 -1.22 51.19
C MET A 36 5.51 -0.40 52.18
N TYR A 37 6.82 -0.37 51.98
CA TYR A 37 7.76 0.53 52.63
C TYR A 37 8.77 1.04 51.59
N PRO A 38 9.43 2.19 51.80
CA PRO A 38 10.44 2.68 50.85
C PRO A 38 11.58 1.67 50.71
N GLU A 39 11.96 1.35 49.46
CA GLU A 39 13.14 0.55 49.18
C GLU A 39 14.39 1.26 49.70
N THR A 40 15.11 0.62 50.63
CA THR A 40 16.27 1.22 51.31
C THR A 40 17.58 0.96 50.59
N ASP A 41 17.63 -0.09 49.77
CA ASP A 41 18.84 -0.46 49.03
C ASP A 41 19.07 0.45 47.81
N VAL A 42 18.00 1.09 47.32
CA VAL A 42 18.04 1.99 46.15
C VAL A 42 17.91 3.44 46.61
N ARG A 43 18.92 4.26 46.31
CA ARG A 43 18.84 5.69 46.58
C ARG A 43 17.77 6.35 45.70
N PRO A 44 17.03 7.35 46.21
CA PRO A 44 16.13 8.14 45.39
C PRO A 44 16.85 8.76 44.19
N ILE A 45 16.23 8.67 43.01
CA ILE A 45 16.75 9.23 41.76
C ILE A 45 16.04 10.57 41.50
N PRO A 46 16.69 11.73 41.70
CA PRO A 46 16.09 13.01 41.34
C PRO A 46 16.01 13.15 39.82
N ILE A 47 14.85 13.56 39.31
CA ILE A 47 14.62 13.83 37.89
C ILE A 47 14.67 15.34 37.71
N SER A 48 15.70 15.86 37.05
CA SER A 48 15.85 17.31 36.82
C SER A 48 14.95 17.81 35.69
N GLU A 49 14.63 19.10 35.69
CA GLU A 49 13.84 19.72 34.62
C GLU A 49 14.58 19.67 33.28
N GLU A 50 15.91 19.85 33.28
CA GLU A 50 16.73 19.77 32.07
C GLU A 50 16.66 18.38 31.43
N TYR A 51 16.66 17.33 32.26
CA TYR A 51 16.53 15.95 31.79
C TYR A 51 15.14 15.70 31.17
N ILE A 52 14.09 16.25 31.77
CA ILE A 52 12.73 16.18 31.21
C ILE A 52 12.65 16.92 29.86
N GLU A 53 13.26 18.10 29.75
CA GLU A 53 13.30 18.86 28.51
C GLU A 53 14.08 18.15 27.40
N GLU A 54 15.21 17.52 27.75
CA GLU A 54 15.99 16.70 26.81
C GLU A 54 15.15 15.53 26.28
N LEU A 55 14.45 14.81 27.16
CA LEU A 55 13.57 13.71 26.78
C LEU A 55 12.40 14.18 25.91
N LYS A 56 11.79 15.32 26.23
CA LYS A 56 10.70 15.91 25.42
C LYS A 56 11.14 16.19 23.98
N LYS A 57 12.38 16.62 23.77
CA LYS A 57 12.94 16.85 22.42
C LYS A 57 13.24 15.56 21.65
N LYS A 58 13.44 14.45 22.34
CA LYS A 58 13.72 13.12 21.74
C LYS A 58 12.46 12.26 21.56
N LEU A 59 11.33 12.65 22.15
CA LEU A 59 10.08 11.93 21.96
C LEU A 59 9.71 11.89 20.47
N PRO A 60 9.46 10.70 19.91
CA PRO A 60 8.94 10.61 18.56
C PRO A 60 7.57 11.28 18.48
N GLU A 61 7.17 11.67 17.28
CA GLU A 61 5.81 12.12 17.05
C GLU A 61 4.80 11.02 17.38
N SER A 62 3.62 11.40 17.90
CA SER A 62 2.57 10.42 18.14
C SER A 62 2.04 9.86 16.82
N ILE A 63 1.49 8.64 16.89
CA ILE A 63 0.90 7.96 15.73
C ILE A 63 -0.20 8.82 15.10
N GLU A 64 -1.03 9.48 15.92
CA GLU A 64 -2.12 10.34 15.44
C GLU A 64 -1.60 11.54 14.65
N VAL A 65 -0.53 12.17 15.13
CA VAL A 65 0.13 13.29 14.43
C VAL A 65 0.72 12.80 13.11
N LYS A 66 1.33 11.61 13.09
CA LYS A 66 1.91 11.02 11.88
C LYS A 66 0.85 10.66 10.84
N ILE A 67 -0.28 10.07 11.26
CA ILE A 67 -1.44 9.79 10.40
C ILE A 67 -1.94 11.08 9.74
N GLU A 68 -2.16 12.13 10.52
CA GLU A 68 -2.63 13.42 9.99
C GLU A 68 -1.64 14.03 8.97
N LYS A 69 -0.33 13.92 9.23
CA LYS A 69 0.71 14.32 8.26
C LYS A 69 0.64 13.50 6.98
N PHE A 70 0.47 12.19 7.07
CA PHE A 70 0.41 11.31 5.90
C PHE A 70 -0.85 11.58 5.07
N ILE A 71 -1.98 11.90 5.70
CA ILE A 71 -3.19 12.30 4.97
C ILE A 71 -2.97 13.64 4.27
N LYS A 72 -2.47 14.66 4.98
CA LYS A 72 -2.34 16.03 4.45
C LYS A 72 -1.22 16.18 3.43
N ASN A 73 -0.04 15.66 3.72
CA ASN A 73 1.15 15.86 2.90
C ASN A 73 1.25 14.84 1.76
N TYR A 74 0.80 13.60 2.01
CA TYR A 74 0.95 12.49 1.06
C TYR A 74 -0.36 12.09 0.36
N GLY A 75 -1.49 12.69 0.75
CA GLY A 75 -2.80 12.42 0.15
C GLY A 75 -3.27 10.97 0.36
N LEU A 76 -2.78 10.31 1.42
CA LEU A 76 -3.19 8.95 1.74
C LEU A 76 -4.61 8.94 2.32
N SER A 77 -5.35 7.84 2.09
CA SER A 77 -6.57 7.60 2.87
C SER A 77 -6.19 7.30 4.32
N ARG A 78 -7.08 7.63 5.26
CA ARG A 78 -6.85 7.35 6.69
C ARG A 78 -6.45 5.89 6.93
N LYS A 79 -7.18 4.96 6.33
CA LYS A 79 -6.91 3.52 6.42
C LYS A 79 -5.50 3.16 5.93
N LEU A 80 -5.10 3.64 4.75
CA LEU A 80 -3.76 3.34 4.21
C LEU A 80 -2.65 4.00 5.04
N ALA A 81 -2.90 5.18 5.62
CA ALA A 81 -1.98 5.84 6.53
C ALA A 81 -1.80 5.03 7.83
N GLU A 82 -2.89 4.53 8.42
CA GLU A 82 -2.86 3.64 9.58
C GLU A 82 -2.11 2.34 9.26
N GLU A 83 -2.40 1.71 8.12
CA GLU A 83 -1.74 0.48 7.68
C GLU A 83 -0.23 0.65 7.46
N ILE A 84 0.21 1.74 6.82
CA ILE A 84 1.65 1.95 6.57
C ILE A 84 2.41 2.35 7.84
N ILE A 85 1.77 3.01 8.80
CA ILE A 85 2.41 3.38 10.07
C ILE A 85 2.61 2.17 10.98
N ASP A 86 1.67 1.21 10.96
CA ASP A 86 1.80 -0.07 11.68
C ASP A 86 2.72 -1.07 10.93
N SER A 87 3.11 -0.75 9.70
CA SER A 87 3.91 -1.63 8.84
C SER A 87 5.39 -1.66 9.25
N PRO A 88 6.06 -2.83 9.20
CA PRO A 88 7.52 -2.90 9.33
C PRO A 88 8.26 -2.15 8.21
N LYS A 89 7.55 -1.72 7.15
CA LYS A 89 8.11 -1.01 6.00
C LYS A 89 7.94 0.51 6.07
N LEU A 90 7.54 1.06 7.23
CA LEU A 90 7.38 2.49 7.43
C LEU A 90 8.66 3.27 7.08
N GLU A 91 9.82 2.83 7.57
CA GLU A 91 11.10 3.48 7.28
C GLU A 91 11.44 3.44 5.79
N LEU A 92 11.17 2.31 5.13
CA LEU A 92 11.36 2.18 3.68
C LEU A 92 10.42 3.11 2.90
N PHE A 93 9.15 3.22 3.32
CA PHE A 93 8.20 4.16 2.72
C PHE A 93 8.72 5.61 2.82
N GLU A 94 9.09 6.04 4.02
CA GLU A 94 9.59 7.40 4.26
C GLU A 94 10.88 7.65 3.45
N ARG A 95 11.77 6.67 3.37
CA ARG A 95 12.97 6.74 2.54
C ARG A 95 12.66 6.91 1.06
N ILE A 96 11.77 6.10 0.49
CA ILE A 96 11.42 6.18 -0.94
C ILE A 96 10.74 7.52 -1.26
N VAL A 97 9.81 7.98 -0.41
CA VAL A 97 9.12 9.27 -0.60
C VAL A 97 10.09 10.45 -0.59
N ASN A 98 11.16 10.37 0.20
CA ASN A 98 12.20 11.40 0.24
C ASN A 98 13.20 11.31 -0.94
N GLU A 99 13.46 10.12 -1.47
CA GLU A 99 14.44 9.89 -2.55
C GLU A 99 13.85 9.99 -3.96
N VAL A 100 12.53 9.86 -4.13
CA VAL A 100 11.89 9.68 -5.44
C VAL A 100 10.62 10.54 -5.55
N ASN A 101 10.48 11.28 -6.65
CA ASN A 101 9.29 12.06 -6.95
C ASN A 101 8.18 11.19 -7.60
N VAL A 102 7.75 10.15 -6.89
CA VAL A 102 6.59 9.33 -7.24
C VAL A 102 5.48 9.59 -6.24
N GLN A 103 4.22 9.51 -6.69
CA GLN A 103 3.06 9.70 -5.81
C GLN A 103 3.17 8.82 -4.56
N PRO A 104 3.20 9.38 -3.34
CA PRO A 104 3.33 8.62 -2.10
C PRO A 104 2.25 7.55 -1.95
N LYS A 105 1.05 7.83 -2.43
CA LYS A 105 -0.06 6.86 -2.49
C LYS A 105 0.29 5.60 -3.27
N LEU A 106 1.01 5.72 -4.39
CA LEU A 106 1.44 4.57 -5.17
C LEU A 106 2.42 3.73 -4.34
N ILE A 107 3.42 4.38 -3.73
CA ILE A 107 4.44 3.72 -2.91
C ILE A 107 3.79 2.97 -1.74
N ALA A 108 2.96 3.64 -0.95
CA ALA A 108 2.25 3.02 0.17
C ALA A 108 1.37 1.85 -0.29
N SER A 109 0.60 2.03 -1.39
CA SER A 109 -0.24 0.96 -1.92
C SER A 109 0.55 -0.24 -2.45
N THR A 110 1.75 -0.03 -2.98
CA THR A 110 2.62 -1.12 -3.41
C THR A 110 3.13 -1.91 -2.22
N LEU A 111 3.62 -1.22 -1.19
CA LEU A 111 4.19 -1.85 0.00
C LEU A 111 3.12 -2.62 0.80
N GLU A 112 1.90 -2.10 0.91
CA GLU A 112 0.83 -2.73 1.70
C GLU A 112 -0.10 -3.66 0.91
N TYR A 113 -0.51 -3.27 -0.29
CA TYR A 113 -1.54 -4.01 -1.04
C TYR A 113 -0.94 -4.92 -2.10
N THR A 114 -0.01 -4.41 -2.92
CA THR A 114 0.59 -5.24 -3.99
C THR A 114 1.36 -6.41 -3.41
N LEU A 115 2.18 -6.19 -2.38
CA LEU A 115 2.93 -7.28 -1.74
C LEU A 115 2.03 -8.30 -1.06
N ARG A 116 0.96 -7.84 -0.39
CA ARG A 116 -0.04 -8.74 0.21
C ARG A 116 -0.74 -9.57 -0.86
N SER A 117 -1.11 -8.97 -1.98
CA SER A 117 -1.68 -9.67 -3.14
C SER A 117 -0.73 -10.75 -3.68
N LEU A 118 0.54 -10.42 -3.87
CA LEU A 118 1.56 -11.37 -4.34
C LEU A 118 1.77 -12.51 -3.34
N MET A 119 1.76 -12.22 -2.04
CA MET A 119 1.84 -13.25 -1.00
C MET A 119 0.63 -14.22 -1.06
N HIS A 120 -0.58 -13.71 -1.31
CA HIS A 120 -1.76 -14.56 -1.53
C HIS A 120 -1.67 -15.42 -2.80
N GLU A 121 -0.91 -14.98 -3.81
CA GLU A 121 -0.59 -15.78 -5.00
C GLU A 121 0.54 -16.81 -4.77
N GLY A 122 1.09 -16.89 -3.55
CA GLY A 122 2.17 -17.81 -3.20
C GLY A 122 3.58 -17.30 -3.58
N VAL A 123 3.73 -16.02 -3.90
CA VAL A 123 5.04 -15.42 -4.20
C VAL A 123 5.79 -15.13 -2.90
N ASN A 124 7.06 -15.54 -2.83
CA ASN A 124 7.90 -15.29 -1.67
C ASN A 124 8.43 -13.84 -1.62
N VAL A 125 7.62 -12.92 -1.11
CA VAL A 125 7.94 -11.49 -1.07
C VAL A 125 9.08 -11.12 -0.11
N SER A 126 9.51 -12.02 0.79
CA SER A 126 10.64 -11.75 1.71
C SER A 126 12.00 -11.69 1.00
N GLU A 127 12.09 -12.28 -0.19
CA GLU A 127 13.30 -12.23 -1.03
C GLU A 127 13.49 -10.86 -1.70
N ILE A 128 12.45 -10.01 -1.71
CA ILE A 128 12.51 -8.67 -2.29
C ILE A 128 13.13 -7.70 -1.28
N LYS A 129 14.39 -7.36 -1.52
CA LYS A 129 15.15 -6.37 -0.73
C LYS A 129 14.68 -4.93 -0.94
N ASP A 130 14.95 -4.08 0.03
CA ASP A 130 14.65 -2.64 0.03
C ASP A 130 15.23 -1.91 -1.19
N GLU A 131 16.44 -2.30 -1.63
CA GLU A 131 17.08 -1.70 -2.80
C GLU A 131 16.28 -1.92 -4.08
N HIS A 132 15.56 -3.05 -4.19
CA HIS A 132 14.71 -3.32 -5.36
C HIS A 132 13.52 -2.37 -5.41
N PHE A 133 12.92 -2.03 -4.27
CA PHE A 133 11.83 -1.05 -4.24
C PHE A 133 12.33 0.35 -4.61
N ILE A 134 13.48 0.75 -4.09
CA ILE A 134 14.08 2.05 -4.42
C ILE A 134 14.40 2.13 -5.92
N GLU A 135 15.02 1.09 -6.49
CA GLU A 135 15.31 1.01 -7.93
C GLU A 135 14.02 1.04 -8.76
N LEU A 136 12.99 0.28 -8.35
CA LEU A 136 11.70 0.21 -9.01
C LEU A 136 11.06 1.60 -9.14
N PHE A 137 10.96 2.34 -8.02
CA PHE A 137 10.34 3.66 -8.03
C PHE A 137 11.18 4.70 -8.77
N LYS A 138 12.52 4.62 -8.71
CA LYS A 138 13.41 5.47 -9.53
C LYS A 138 13.21 5.25 -11.03
N LEU A 139 12.92 4.01 -11.46
CA LEU A 139 12.63 3.74 -12.87
C LEU A 139 11.24 4.22 -13.29
N ILE A 140 10.26 4.19 -12.39
CA ILE A 140 8.94 4.77 -12.62
C ILE A 140 9.04 6.30 -12.74
N GLU A 141 9.76 6.96 -11.83
CA GLU A 141 10.01 8.40 -11.87
C GLU A 141 10.66 8.84 -13.18
N LYS A 142 11.66 8.10 -13.65
CA LYS A 142 12.34 8.35 -14.93
C LYS A 142 11.48 8.05 -16.16
N GLY A 143 10.24 7.61 -15.97
CA GLY A 143 9.37 7.19 -17.06
C GLY A 143 10.00 6.06 -17.89
N ARG A 144 10.65 5.09 -17.22
CA ARG A 144 11.20 3.87 -17.84
C ARG A 144 10.37 2.63 -17.57
N LEU A 145 9.45 2.71 -16.61
CA LEU A 145 8.56 1.62 -16.21
C LEU A 145 7.14 2.16 -15.98
N ALA A 146 6.15 1.48 -16.55
CA ALA A 146 4.76 1.78 -16.26
C ALA A 146 4.35 1.28 -14.87
N LYS A 147 3.54 2.04 -14.13
CA LYS A 147 3.04 1.65 -12.80
C LYS A 147 2.26 0.33 -12.82
N GLU A 148 1.61 -0.01 -13.94
CA GLU A 148 0.88 -1.25 -14.12
C GLU A 148 1.79 -2.49 -14.15
N ALA A 149 3.09 -2.31 -14.39
CA ALA A 149 4.06 -3.40 -14.43
C ALA A 149 4.61 -3.79 -13.05
N ILE A 150 4.34 -2.99 -12.00
CA ILE A 150 4.87 -3.21 -10.65
C ILE A 150 4.65 -4.65 -10.15
N PRO A 151 3.45 -5.25 -10.23
CA PRO A 151 3.22 -6.60 -9.70
C PRO A 151 4.06 -7.66 -10.41
N GLU A 152 4.13 -7.62 -11.74
CA GLU A 152 4.89 -8.59 -12.55
C GLU A 152 6.39 -8.46 -12.31
N VAL A 153 6.90 -7.22 -12.20
CA VAL A 153 8.31 -6.96 -11.88
C VAL A 153 8.67 -7.50 -10.50
N LEU A 154 7.87 -7.19 -9.48
CA LEU A 154 8.09 -7.67 -8.12
C LEU A 154 8.01 -9.19 -8.02
N LYS A 155 7.08 -9.81 -8.74
CA LYS A 155 6.95 -11.27 -8.85
C LYS A 155 8.19 -11.91 -9.48
N TRP A 156 8.74 -11.30 -10.54
CA TRP A 156 9.96 -11.79 -11.16
C TRP A 156 11.18 -11.65 -10.24
N ILE A 157 11.30 -10.52 -9.54
CA ILE A 157 12.38 -10.27 -8.58
C ILE A 157 12.31 -11.20 -7.38
N ALA A 158 11.13 -11.49 -6.85
CA ALA A 158 10.96 -12.46 -5.78
C ALA A 158 11.52 -13.85 -6.15
N ASN A 159 11.43 -14.23 -7.42
CA ASN A 159 12.01 -15.48 -7.94
C ASN A 159 13.50 -15.36 -8.31
N ASN A 160 14.03 -14.13 -8.40
CA ASN A 160 15.39 -13.83 -8.84
C ASN A 160 16.04 -12.74 -7.96
N PRO A 161 16.22 -12.95 -6.64
CA PRO A 161 16.58 -11.89 -5.69
C PRO A 161 17.98 -11.29 -5.87
N ASN A 162 18.83 -11.93 -6.68
CA ASN A 162 20.18 -11.45 -7.00
C ASN A 162 20.22 -10.61 -8.29
N LYS A 163 19.06 -10.30 -8.89
CA LYS A 163 18.95 -9.55 -10.15
C LYS A 163 18.35 -8.18 -9.89
N THR A 164 18.66 -7.24 -10.77
CA THR A 164 18.17 -5.85 -10.70
C THR A 164 16.79 -5.70 -11.31
N ILE A 165 16.09 -4.62 -11.00
CA ILE A 165 14.80 -4.29 -11.64
C ILE A 165 14.99 -4.13 -13.15
N ALA A 166 16.11 -3.55 -13.59
CA ALA A 166 16.44 -3.46 -15.01
C ALA A 166 16.52 -4.83 -15.70
N ASN A 167 16.96 -5.89 -15.01
CA ASN A 167 16.92 -7.26 -15.56
C ASN A 167 15.49 -7.78 -15.69
N ALA A 168 14.62 -7.50 -14.71
CA ALA A 168 13.22 -7.89 -14.76
C ALA A 168 12.50 -7.28 -15.96
N ILE A 169 12.74 -5.99 -16.24
CA ILE A 169 12.16 -5.26 -17.38
C ILE A 169 12.50 -5.95 -18.70
N LYS A 170 13.79 -6.28 -18.89
CA LYS A 170 14.26 -6.98 -20.10
C LYS A 170 13.71 -8.39 -20.22
N ALA A 171 13.71 -9.15 -19.13
CA ALA A 171 13.24 -10.53 -19.11
C ALA A 171 11.73 -10.66 -19.38
N LEU A 172 10.94 -9.70 -18.88
CA LEU A 172 9.50 -9.65 -19.07
C LEU A 172 9.09 -8.95 -20.37
N GLY A 173 10.02 -8.31 -21.08
CA GLY A 173 9.75 -7.58 -22.32
C GLY A 173 8.77 -6.42 -22.14
N ILE A 174 8.77 -5.81 -20.96
CA ILE A 174 7.87 -4.72 -20.53
C ILE A 174 8.52 -3.34 -20.68
N GLU A 175 9.46 -3.22 -21.63
CA GLU A 175 10.02 -1.93 -22.00
C GLU A 175 8.90 -1.00 -22.50
N LEU A 176 9.03 0.29 -22.17
CA LEU A 176 8.02 1.28 -22.52
C LEU A 176 7.92 1.42 -24.02
N MET A 177 6.68 1.35 -24.50
CA MET A 177 6.31 1.61 -25.88
C MET A 177 6.23 3.13 -26.11
N SER A 178 6.73 3.58 -27.25
CA SER A 178 6.63 4.99 -27.66
C SER A 178 5.17 5.38 -27.93
N ILE A 179 4.87 6.69 -27.88
CA ILE A 179 3.52 7.19 -28.14
C ILE A 179 3.09 6.83 -29.56
N GLU A 180 4.01 6.90 -30.51
CA GLU A 180 3.80 6.60 -31.93
C GLU A 180 3.41 5.13 -32.14
N GLU A 181 4.08 4.20 -31.47
CA GLU A 181 3.76 2.78 -31.50
C GLU A 181 2.39 2.48 -30.88
N ILE A 182 2.06 3.15 -29.76
CA ILE A 182 0.74 3.03 -29.13
C ILE A 182 -0.34 3.57 -30.08
N GLU A 183 -0.11 4.72 -30.72
CA GLU A 183 -1.04 5.31 -31.68
C GLU A 183 -1.27 4.39 -32.88
N ALA A 184 -0.21 3.84 -33.46
CA ALA A 184 -0.31 2.90 -34.58
C ALA A 184 -1.11 1.65 -34.20
N LEU A 185 -0.86 1.10 -33.00
CA LEU A 185 -1.60 -0.05 -32.50
C LEU A 185 -3.08 0.26 -32.27
N VAL A 186 -3.38 1.42 -31.67
CA VAL A 186 -4.75 1.88 -31.45
C VAL A 186 -5.48 2.04 -32.79
N GLU A 187 -4.84 2.63 -33.80
CA GLU A 187 -5.42 2.75 -35.14
C GLU A 187 -5.70 1.39 -35.78
N GLU A 188 -4.78 0.43 -35.67
CA GLU A 188 -4.98 -0.94 -36.17
C GLU A 188 -6.21 -1.59 -35.53
N LYS A 189 -6.35 -1.49 -34.20
CA LYS A 189 -7.49 -2.08 -33.46
C LYS A 189 -8.81 -1.37 -33.76
N ILE A 190 -8.78 -0.06 -33.92
CA ILE A 190 -9.97 0.70 -34.34
C ILE A 190 -10.38 0.32 -35.77
N LYS A 191 -9.43 0.15 -36.71
CA LYS A 191 -9.74 -0.31 -38.07
C LYS A 191 -10.37 -1.71 -38.08
N LYS A 192 -9.88 -2.63 -37.25
CA LYS A 192 -10.48 -3.97 -37.11
C LYS A 192 -11.89 -3.95 -36.54
N ASN A 193 -12.20 -2.98 -35.67
CA ASN A 193 -13.51 -2.84 -35.00
C ASN A 193 -14.32 -1.63 -35.51
N LEU A 194 -14.10 -1.21 -36.76
CA LEU A 194 -14.61 0.06 -37.27
C LEU A 194 -16.14 0.15 -37.20
N GLU A 195 -16.84 -0.94 -37.50
CA GLU A 195 -18.31 -1.02 -37.45
C GLU A 195 -18.84 -0.85 -36.02
N VAL A 196 -18.15 -1.42 -35.04
CA VAL A 196 -18.50 -1.30 -33.62
C VAL A 196 -18.27 0.13 -33.14
N VAL A 197 -17.16 0.74 -33.54
CA VAL A 197 -16.84 2.13 -33.20
C VAL A 197 -17.85 3.10 -33.84
N ARG A 198 -18.26 2.86 -35.09
CA ARG A 198 -19.26 3.68 -35.78
C ARG A 198 -20.65 3.56 -35.16
N SER A 199 -21.09 2.35 -34.79
CA SER A 199 -22.41 2.10 -34.23
C SER A 199 -22.54 2.52 -32.75
N ARG A 200 -21.50 2.32 -31.94
CA ARG A 200 -21.54 2.57 -30.49
C ARG A 200 -20.81 3.84 -30.05
N GLY A 201 -20.05 4.49 -30.93
CA GLY A 201 -19.29 5.69 -30.63
C GLY A 201 -18.37 5.52 -29.41
N LEU A 202 -18.47 6.44 -28.46
CA LEU A 202 -17.70 6.40 -27.21
C LEU A 202 -17.97 5.13 -26.36
N LYS A 203 -19.11 4.46 -26.52
CA LYS A 203 -19.39 3.21 -25.80
C LYS A 203 -18.53 2.03 -26.30
N ALA A 204 -17.89 2.15 -27.47
CA ALA A 204 -16.92 1.15 -27.96
C ALA A 204 -15.56 1.24 -27.25
N MET A 205 -15.29 2.31 -26.50
CA MET A 205 -14.00 2.54 -25.86
C MET A 205 -13.54 1.38 -24.98
N GLY A 206 -14.43 0.77 -24.19
CA GLY A 206 -14.07 -0.37 -23.34
C GLY A 206 -13.58 -1.60 -24.12
N ILE A 207 -14.17 -1.84 -25.30
CA ILE A 207 -13.78 -2.97 -26.16
C ILE A 207 -12.39 -2.73 -26.75
N ILE A 208 -12.18 -1.54 -27.35
CA ILE A 208 -10.88 -1.15 -27.93
C ILE A 208 -9.80 -1.12 -26.85
N MET A 209 -10.11 -0.57 -25.67
CA MET A 209 -9.20 -0.55 -24.54
C MET A 209 -8.81 -1.96 -24.12
N GLY A 210 -9.77 -2.90 -24.06
CA GLY A 210 -9.49 -4.30 -23.75
C GLY A 210 -8.54 -4.96 -24.75
N GLU A 211 -8.69 -4.69 -26.05
CA GLU A 211 -7.80 -5.24 -27.08
C GLU A 211 -6.40 -4.61 -27.07
N VAL A 212 -6.31 -3.29 -26.90
CA VAL A 212 -5.03 -2.59 -26.84
C VAL A 212 -4.27 -2.98 -25.55
N MET A 213 -4.96 -3.03 -24.41
CA MET A 213 -4.35 -3.39 -23.13
C MET A 213 -3.83 -4.83 -23.11
N LYS A 214 -4.38 -5.77 -23.90
CA LYS A 214 -3.80 -7.12 -24.02
C LYS A 214 -2.35 -7.12 -24.52
N ILE A 215 -1.98 -6.11 -25.31
CA ILE A 215 -0.64 -6.01 -25.93
C ILE A 215 0.23 -5.01 -25.15
N VAL A 216 -0.37 -3.93 -24.66
CA VAL A 216 0.34 -2.79 -24.04
C VAL A 216 0.42 -2.90 -22.51
N ARG A 217 -0.24 -3.89 -21.87
CA ARG A 217 -0.19 -4.06 -20.41
C ARG A 217 1.28 -4.15 -19.93
N GLY A 218 1.63 -3.26 -19.01
CA GLY A 218 2.98 -3.13 -18.46
C GLY A 218 3.98 -2.35 -19.33
N LYS A 219 3.62 -2.05 -20.59
CA LYS A 219 4.45 -1.31 -21.56
C LYS A 219 4.05 0.14 -21.75
N ALA A 220 2.93 0.58 -21.19
CA ALA A 220 2.54 2.00 -21.16
C ALA A 220 1.62 2.30 -19.98
N ASP A 221 1.55 3.57 -19.59
CA ASP A 221 0.58 4.03 -18.58
C ASP A 221 -0.85 3.94 -19.16
N GLY A 222 -1.73 3.27 -18.44
CA GLY A 222 -3.11 3.08 -18.86
C GLY A 222 -3.88 4.39 -19.07
N LYS A 223 -3.49 5.48 -18.38
CA LYS A 223 -4.07 6.81 -18.60
C LYS A 223 -3.73 7.35 -19.99
N ILE A 224 -2.46 7.24 -20.40
CA ILE A 224 -2.00 7.70 -21.72
C ILE A 224 -2.71 6.91 -22.82
N VAL A 225 -2.76 5.57 -22.68
CA VAL A 225 -3.47 4.71 -23.64
C VAL A 225 -4.97 5.08 -23.72
N SER A 226 -5.62 5.32 -22.57
CA SER A 226 -7.02 5.74 -22.51
C SER A 226 -7.26 7.08 -23.22
N GLU A 227 -6.38 8.06 -23.03
CA GLU A 227 -6.47 9.36 -23.69
C GLU A 227 -6.31 9.25 -25.22
N ILE A 228 -5.35 8.46 -25.69
CA ILE A 228 -5.13 8.21 -27.12
C ILE A 228 -6.35 7.53 -27.76
N VAL A 229 -6.86 6.46 -27.14
CA VAL A 229 -8.05 5.74 -27.62
C VAL A 229 -9.25 6.69 -27.71
N ARG A 230 -9.48 7.49 -26.66
CA ARG A 230 -10.59 8.46 -26.63
C ARG A 230 -10.47 9.49 -27.76
N ARG A 231 -9.28 10.05 -27.95
CA ARG A 231 -8.99 11.05 -28.98
C ARG A 231 -9.27 10.50 -30.38
N LYS A 232 -8.72 9.33 -30.72
CA LYS A 232 -8.88 8.70 -32.04
C LYS A 232 -10.34 8.32 -32.33
N ILE A 233 -11.08 7.80 -31.35
CA ILE A 233 -12.51 7.51 -31.51
C ILE A 233 -13.30 8.81 -31.79
N GLN A 234 -13.00 9.90 -31.08
CA GLN A 234 -13.66 11.18 -31.30
C GLN A 234 -13.35 11.77 -32.69
N GLU A 235 -12.12 11.65 -33.18
CA GLU A 235 -11.73 12.07 -34.53
C GLU A 235 -12.56 11.32 -35.60
N ILE A 236 -12.79 10.02 -35.43
CA ILE A 236 -13.59 9.19 -36.36
C ILE A 236 -15.08 9.55 -36.32
N ILE A 237 -15.62 9.83 -35.14
CA ILE A 237 -17.02 10.28 -34.99
C ILE A 237 -17.21 11.64 -35.67
N LYS A 238 -16.29 12.58 -35.46
CA LYS A 238 -16.35 13.94 -36.05
C LYS A 238 -16.19 13.93 -37.58
N SER A 239 -15.35 13.06 -38.11
CA SER A 239 -15.17 12.91 -39.55
C SER A 239 -16.41 12.31 -40.24
N ASN A 240 -17.15 11.42 -39.57
CA ASN A 240 -18.43 10.92 -40.09
C ASN A 240 -19.59 11.94 -40.03
N GLN A 241 -19.58 12.92 -39.10
CA GLN A 241 -20.59 14.00 -39.06
C GLN A 241 -20.37 15.09 -40.13
N LYS A 242 -19.23 15.05 -40.84
CA LYS A 242 -18.87 16.01 -41.90
C LYS A 242 -19.09 15.47 -43.32
N LEU A 243 -19.65 14.26 -43.49
CA LEU A 243 -20.11 13.84 -44.81
C LEU A 243 -21.53 14.37 -45.06
N PRO A 244 -21.76 15.09 -46.18
CA PRO A 244 -23.09 15.51 -46.60
C PRO A 244 -24.01 14.33 -46.92
#